data_AF-A0A969VLD0-F1
#
_entry.id   AF-A0A969VLD0-F1
#
_cell.length_a   1.000
_cell.length_b   1.000
_cell.length_c   1.000
_cell.angle_alpha   90.00
_cell.angle_beta   90.00
_cell.angle_gamma   90.00
#
_symmetry.space_group_name_H-M   'P 1'
#
loop_
_entity.id
_entity.type
_entity.pdbx_description
1 polymer ?
#
loop_
_entity_poly.entity_id
_entity_poly.type
_entity_poly.pdbx_seq_one_letter_code
_entity_poly.pdbx_strand_id
1 'polypeptide(L)'
;MPLQPASATGTRDTLLAAADGYLLADWQTVCDQSLADGAPGCLMIVADLLPTLPGEEAMLLLQRSPDYTEALGLFLDEDGDLLTRTALRADGRYPDSHEAAELMRAWRDAPPPLTPALINQLGTGEAGLMILR
;
A
#
# COMPACT_ATOMS: atom_id res chain seq x y z
N MET A 1 11.64 -5.12 6.43
CA MET A 1 10.38 -4.41 6.19
C MET A 1 9.33 -4.83 7.23
N PRO A 2 8.84 -3.90 8.09
CA PRO A 2 7.69 -4.15 8.96
C PRO A 2 6.44 -4.53 8.17
N LEU A 3 5.61 -5.41 8.74
CA LEU A 3 4.48 -6.01 8.05
C LEU A 3 3.26 -6.07 8.98
N GLN A 4 2.09 -5.72 8.45
CA GLN A 4 0.81 -5.89 9.12
C GLN A 4 -0.23 -6.57 8.20
N PRO A 5 -1.02 -7.54 8.69
CA PRO A 5 -0.77 -8.26 9.94
C PRO A 5 0.56 -9.01 9.87
N ALA A 6 1.25 -9.18 11.01
CA ALA A 6 2.55 -9.84 11.05
C ALA A 6 2.55 -11.29 10.49
N SER A 7 1.36 -11.93 10.42
CA SER A 7 1.16 -13.26 9.85
C SER A 7 1.14 -13.32 8.32
N ALA A 8 1.00 -12.20 7.62
CA ALA A 8 0.84 -12.15 6.16
C ALA A 8 2.17 -12.31 5.39
N THR A 9 3.12 -13.08 5.93
CA THR A 9 4.47 -13.19 5.37
C THR A 9 4.47 -13.84 3.99
N GLY A 10 3.55 -14.77 3.72
CA GLY A 10 3.43 -15.43 2.41
C GLY A 10 3.12 -14.43 1.29
N THR A 11 2.15 -13.54 1.50
CA THR A 11 1.79 -12.49 0.54
C THR A 11 2.92 -11.47 0.38
N ARG A 12 3.52 -11.00 1.49
CA ARG A 12 4.70 -10.13 1.44
C ARG A 12 5.80 -10.74 0.59
N ASP A 13 6.19 -11.99 0.87
CA ASP A 13 7.33 -12.63 0.21
C ASP A 13 7.04 -12.85 -1.28
N THR A 14 5.79 -13.15 -1.64
CA THR A 14 5.34 -13.26 -3.03
C THR A 14 5.46 -11.93 -3.77
N LEU A 15 4.94 -10.84 -3.20
CA LEU A 15 5.00 -9.51 -3.80
C LEU A 15 6.45 -9.00 -3.92
N LEU A 16 7.28 -9.21 -2.90
CA LEU A 16 8.68 -8.78 -2.93
C LEU A 16 9.54 -9.61 -3.89
N ALA A 17 9.21 -10.88 -4.10
CA ALA A 17 9.90 -11.73 -5.08
C ALA A 17 9.59 -11.33 -6.54
N ALA A 18 8.40 -10.79 -6.79
CA ALA A 18 7.99 -10.26 -8.10
C ALA A 18 8.52 -8.83 -8.37
N ALA A 19 9.04 -8.15 -7.35
CA ALA A 19 9.57 -6.80 -7.51
C ALA A 19 10.91 -6.80 -8.26
N ASP A 20 11.07 -5.85 -9.19
CA ASP A 20 12.36 -5.57 -9.81
C ASP A 20 13.44 -5.29 -8.75
N GLY A 21 14.66 -5.79 -8.98
CA GLY A 21 15.75 -5.65 -8.00
C GLY A 21 16.09 -4.20 -7.65
N TYR A 22 15.87 -3.26 -8.58
CA TYR A 22 16.02 -1.83 -8.32
C TYR A 22 14.96 -1.29 -7.36
N LEU A 23 13.69 -1.65 -7.55
CA LEU A 23 12.59 -1.24 -6.67
C LEU A 23 12.78 -1.83 -5.27
N LEU A 24 13.14 -3.12 -5.19
CA LEU A 24 13.38 -3.78 -3.92
C LEU A 24 14.53 -3.12 -3.14
N ALA A 25 15.62 -2.76 -3.81
CA ALA A 25 16.76 -2.08 -3.19
C ALA A 25 16.38 -0.66 -2.70
N ASP A 26 15.57 0.08 -3.47
CA ASP A 26 15.06 1.39 -3.07
C ASP A 26 14.17 1.28 -1.81
N TRP A 27 13.19 0.38 -1.81
CA TRP A 27 12.31 0.18 -0.66
C TRP A 27 13.07 -0.26 0.58
N GLN A 28 14.03 -1.19 0.43
CA GLN A 28 14.87 -1.64 1.52
C GLN A 28 15.70 -0.47 2.10
N THR A 29 16.24 0.40 1.24
CA THR A 29 16.98 1.59 1.66
C THR A 29 16.12 2.52 2.51
N VAL A 30 14.85 2.73 2.14
CA VAL A 30 13.90 3.55 2.93
C VAL A 30 13.54 2.85 4.23
N CYS A 31 13.29 1.54 4.19
CA CYS A 31 12.97 0.75 5.37
C CYS A 31 14.08 0.73 6.42
N ASP A 32 15.35 0.73 6.00
CA ASP A 32 16.50 0.68 6.91
C ASP A 32 16.79 2.04 7.58
N GLN A 33 16.15 3.12 7.13
CA GLN A 33 16.22 4.40 7.81
C GLN A 33 15.49 4.34 9.14
N SER A 34 16.14 4.87 10.18
CA SER A 34 15.50 5.10 11.48
C SER A 34 14.85 6.47 11.49
N LEU A 35 13.55 6.50 11.73
CA LEU A 35 12.78 7.72 11.94
C LEU A 35 13.15 8.37 13.28
N ALA A 36 12.63 9.58 13.53
CA ALA A 36 12.88 10.32 14.76
C ALA A 36 12.46 9.56 16.04
N ASP A 37 11.48 8.66 15.94
CA ASP A 37 11.00 7.78 17.01
C ASP A 37 11.75 6.43 17.06
N GLY A 38 12.77 6.24 16.22
CA GLY A 38 13.59 5.03 16.13
C GLY A 38 12.98 3.89 15.30
N ALA A 39 11.79 4.07 14.74
CA ALA A 39 11.16 3.03 13.95
C ALA A 39 11.61 3.05 12.48
N PRO A 40 11.39 1.96 11.72
CA PRO A 40 11.68 1.90 10.29
C PRO A 40 10.91 2.94 9.49
N GLY A 41 11.53 3.46 8.43
CA GLY A 41 10.95 4.42 7.49
C GLY A 41 9.88 3.85 6.56
N CYS A 42 9.42 2.61 6.79
CA CYS A 42 8.43 1.96 5.94
C CYS A 42 7.46 1.06 6.72
N LEU A 43 6.33 0.76 6.10
CA LEU A 43 5.38 -0.24 6.57
C LEU A 43 4.66 -0.89 5.38
N MET A 44 4.60 -2.22 5.35
CA MET A 44 3.72 -2.94 4.43
C MET A 44 2.47 -3.39 5.17
N ILE A 45 1.30 -3.17 4.57
CA ILE A 45 0.00 -3.61 5.05
C ILE A 45 -0.61 -4.54 4.01
N VAL A 46 -0.87 -5.79 4.34
CA VAL A 46 -1.49 -6.79 3.47
C VAL A 46 -2.98 -6.92 3.78
N ALA A 47 -3.80 -6.92 2.73
CA ALA A 47 -5.23 -7.20 2.79
C ALA A 47 -5.75 -7.53 1.39
N ASP A 48 -6.96 -8.11 1.31
CA ASP A 48 -7.76 -8.19 0.08
C ASP A 48 -8.33 -6.79 -0.23
N LEU A 49 -7.62 -6.04 -1.08
CA LEU A 49 -7.92 -4.65 -1.43
C LEU A 49 -8.59 -4.52 -2.80
N LEU A 50 -8.42 -5.52 -3.67
CA LEU A 50 -8.98 -5.56 -5.02
C LEU A 50 -9.94 -6.76 -5.13
N PRO A 51 -11.23 -6.61 -4.73
CA PRO A 51 -12.15 -7.75 -4.61
C PRO A 51 -12.46 -8.52 -5.90
N THR A 52 -12.08 -7.96 -7.05
CA THR A 52 -12.22 -8.60 -8.37
C THR A 52 -10.98 -9.39 -8.78
N LEU A 53 -9.88 -9.27 -8.05
CA LEU A 53 -8.66 -10.04 -8.24
C LEU A 53 -8.58 -11.15 -7.19
N PRO A 54 -8.07 -12.35 -7.56
CA PRO A 54 -7.83 -13.40 -6.60
C PRO A 54 -6.58 -13.10 -5.78
N GLY A 55 -6.69 -13.16 -4.45
CA GLY A 55 -5.56 -13.12 -3.54
C GLY A 55 -5.60 -11.93 -2.60
N GLU A 56 -4.44 -11.58 -2.07
CA GLU A 56 -4.25 -10.41 -1.22
C GLU A 56 -3.25 -9.47 -1.91
N GLU A 57 -3.47 -8.19 -1.72
CA GLU A 57 -2.59 -7.11 -2.15
C GLU A 57 -1.84 -6.51 -0.97
N ALA A 58 -0.99 -5.52 -1.23
CA ALA A 58 -0.41 -4.73 -0.18
C ALA A 58 -0.49 -3.22 -0.42
N MET A 59 -0.59 -2.47 0.66
CA MET A 59 -0.25 -1.06 0.74
C MET A 59 1.17 -0.95 1.31
N LEU A 60 2.07 -0.26 0.61
CA LEU A 60 3.42 0.05 1.06
C LEU A 60 3.53 1.55 1.34
N LEU A 61 3.79 1.90 2.59
CA LEU A 61 4.09 3.26 3.02
C LEU A 61 5.61 3.43 3.09
N LEU A 62 6.12 4.50 2.47
CA LEU A 62 7.56 4.81 2.39
C LEU A 62 7.79 6.27 2.79
N GLN A 63 8.38 6.50 3.96
CA GLN A 63 8.82 7.83 4.39
C GLN A 63 10.25 8.07 3.92
N ARG A 64 10.39 8.71 2.76
CA ARG A 64 11.68 8.98 2.11
C ARG A 64 12.42 10.17 2.71
N SER A 65 11.69 11.09 3.31
CA SER A 65 12.23 12.23 4.04
C SER A 65 11.22 12.70 5.11
N PRO A 66 11.58 13.62 6.01
CA PRO A 66 10.65 14.14 7.02
C PRO A 66 9.35 14.70 6.42
N ASP A 67 9.43 15.28 5.22
CA ASP A 67 8.32 15.98 4.55
C ASP A 67 7.74 15.19 3.35
N TYR A 68 8.24 13.97 3.12
CA TYR A 68 7.82 13.14 2.00
C TYR A 68 7.59 11.70 2.42
N THR A 69 6.30 11.34 2.47
CA THR A 69 5.83 9.97 2.67
C THR A 69 4.88 9.65 1.53
N GLU A 70 5.10 8.52 0.86
CA GLU A 70 4.21 8.04 -0.19
C GLU A 70 3.51 6.75 0.22
N ALA A 71 2.37 6.49 -0.43
CA ALA A 71 1.57 5.28 -0.26
C ALA A 71 1.39 4.61 -1.63
N LEU A 72 1.83 3.37 -1.74
CA LEU A 72 1.79 2.58 -2.97
C LEU A 72 0.94 1.33 -2.75
N GLY A 73 -0.05 1.09 -3.61
CA GLY A 73 -0.66 -0.21 -3.78
C GLY A 73 0.25 -1.13 -4.60
N LEU A 74 0.37 -2.38 -4.16
CA LEU A 74 1.15 -3.45 -4.75
C LEU A 74 0.22 -4.64 -5.01
N PHE A 75 0.19 -5.12 -6.25
CA PHE A 75 -0.62 -6.27 -6.65
C PHE A 75 0.00 -6.95 -7.86
N LEU A 76 -0.30 -8.22 -8.05
CA LEU A 76 0.13 -8.94 -9.25
C LEU A 76 -0.92 -8.83 -10.34
N ASP A 77 -0.49 -8.73 -11.59
CA ASP A 77 -1.38 -8.93 -12.73
C ASP A 77 -1.54 -10.42 -13.07
N GLU A 78 -2.24 -10.70 -14.18
CA GLU A 78 -2.55 -12.07 -14.62
C GLU A 78 -1.30 -12.88 -15.02
N ASP A 79 -0.21 -12.21 -15.41
CA ASP A 79 1.07 -12.83 -15.77
C ASP A 79 1.96 -13.04 -14.52
N GLY A 80 1.54 -12.52 -13.37
CA GLY A 80 2.28 -12.58 -12.11
C GLY A 80 3.31 -11.45 -11.96
N ASP A 81 3.26 -10.45 -12.83
CA ASP A 81 4.15 -9.28 -12.76
C ASP A 81 3.65 -8.31 -11.68
N LEU A 82 4.60 -7.70 -10.95
CA LEU A 82 4.26 -6.74 -9.91
C LEU A 82 3.86 -5.41 -10.51
N LEU A 83 2.62 -5.01 -10.26
CA LEU A 83 2.12 -3.67 -10.55
C LEU A 83 2.14 -2.80 -9.29
N THR A 84 2.57 -1.56 -9.47
CA THR A 84 2.49 -0.51 -8.44
C THR A 84 1.53 0.59 -8.87
N ARG A 85 0.73 1.09 -7.94
CA ARG A 85 -0.16 2.24 -8.16
C ARG A 85 -0.13 3.14 -6.95
N THR A 86 -0.10 4.45 -7.15
CA THR A 86 -0.23 5.38 -6.01
C THR A 86 -1.61 5.22 -5.37
N ALA A 87 -1.64 5.12 -4.05
CA ALA A 87 -2.87 4.99 -3.30
C ALA A 87 -3.70 6.27 -3.37
N LEU A 88 -5.01 6.12 -3.48
CA LEU A 88 -5.98 7.20 -3.51
C LEU A 88 -6.96 7.04 -2.35
N ARG A 89 -7.41 8.17 -1.83
CA ARG A 89 -8.60 8.21 -0.98
C ARG A 89 -9.83 7.92 -1.83
N ALA A 90 -10.91 7.49 -1.18
CA ALA A 90 -12.20 7.26 -1.86
C ALA A 90 -12.81 8.53 -2.47
N ASP A 91 -12.34 9.72 -2.06
CA ASP A 91 -12.69 10.99 -2.70
C ASP A 91 -11.83 11.29 -3.94
N GLY A 92 -10.87 10.43 -4.29
CA GLY A 92 -9.98 10.58 -5.44
C GLY A 92 -8.77 11.47 -5.22
N ARG A 93 -8.56 11.98 -4.00
CA ARG A 93 -7.36 12.74 -3.65
C ARG A 93 -6.24 11.80 -3.23
N TYR A 94 -5.00 12.21 -3.47
CA TYR A 94 -3.84 11.57 -2.87
C TYR A 94 -3.76 11.93 -1.38
N PRO A 95 -3.41 10.99 -0.49
CA PRO A 95 -3.03 11.35 0.87
C PRO A 95 -1.80 12.25 0.81
N ASP A 96 -1.77 13.32 1.60
CA ASP A 96 -0.58 14.16 1.69
C ASP A 96 0.53 13.47 2.51
N SER A 97 1.77 13.99 2.41
CA SER A 97 2.93 13.40 3.08
C SER A 97 2.78 13.29 4.60
N HIS A 98 2.13 14.26 5.24
CA HIS A 98 1.96 14.28 6.69
C HIS A 98 0.93 13.23 7.10
N GLU A 99 -0.19 13.21 6.39
CA GLU A 99 -1.26 12.25 6.55
C GLU A 99 -0.75 10.81 6.38
N ALA A 100 0.00 10.53 5.31
CA ALA A 100 0.58 9.21 5.07
C ALA A 100 1.55 8.79 6.20
N ALA A 101 2.34 9.73 6.73
CA ALA A 101 3.21 9.47 7.88
C ALA A 101 2.41 9.16 9.17
N GLU A 102 1.29 9.84 9.40
CA GLU A 102 0.39 9.55 10.52
C GLU A 102 -0.25 8.17 10.40
N LEU A 103 -0.72 7.80 9.21
CA LEU A 103 -1.25 6.46 8.93
C LEU A 103 -0.19 5.38 9.17
N MET A 104 1.05 5.60 8.71
CA MET A 104 2.16 4.68 8.93
C MET A 104 2.46 4.46 10.42
N ARG A 105 2.43 5.53 11.22
CA ARG A 105 2.60 5.40 12.69
C ARG A 105 1.43 4.68 13.33
N ALA A 106 0.20 5.04 12.96
CA ALA A 106 -1.02 4.47 13.55
C ALA A 106 -1.16 2.97 13.27
N TRP A 107 -0.74 2.52 12.09
CA TRP A 107 -0.87 1.12 11.66
C TRP A 107 0.35 0.27 11.97
N ARG A 108 1.38 0.82 12.60
CA ARG A 108 2.62 0.09 12.87
C ARG A 108 2.42 -1.13 13.78
N ASP A 109 1.52 -1.01 14.75
CA ASP A 109 1.34 -2.02 15.80
C ASP A 109 0.14 -2.94 15.55
N ALA A 110 -0.81 -2.51 14.72
CA ALA A 110 -1.99 -3.28 14.37
C ALA A 110 -2.48 -2.93 12.94
N PRO A 111 -3.00 -3.91 12.19
CA PRO A 111 -3.55 -3.65 10.87
C PRO A 111 -4.77 -2.72 10.94
N PRO A 112 -4.97 -1.82 9.96
CA PRO A 112 -6.21 -1.07 9.85
C PRO A 112 -7.40 -1.99 9.58
N PRO A 113 -8.63 -1.62 10.01
CA PRO A 113 -9.82 -2.34 9.61
C PRO A 113 -10.08 -2.16 8.10
N LEU A 114 -10.35 -3.27 7.40
CA LEU A 114 -10.79 -3.23 6.01
C LEU A 114 -12.23 -2.71 5.94
N THR A 115 -12.46 -1.70 5.11
CA THR A 115 -13.79 -1.14 4.88
C THR A 115 -14.01 -0.92 3.38
N PRO A 116 -15.18 -1.28 2.83
CA PRO A 116 -15.48 -0.99 1.43
C PRO A 116 -15.52 0.51 1.15
N ALA A 117 -15.03 0.94 -0.02
CA ALA A 117 -15.22 2.30 -0.50
C ALA A 117 -16.69 2.52 -0.89
N LEU A 118 -17.37 3.49 -0.26
CA LEU A 118 -18.78 3.82 -0.53
C LEU A 118 -18.92 4.73 -1.76
N ILE A 119 -18.61 4.20 -2.95
CA ILE A 119 -18.70 4.91 -4.23
C ILE A 119 -19.75 4.24 -5.10
N ASN A 120 -20.78 5.01 -5.49
CA ASN A 120 -21.75 4.55 -6.49
C ASN A 120 -21.18 4.73 -7.90
N GLN A 121 -21.45 3.76 -8.78
CA GLN A 121 -21.04 3.79 -10.18
C GLN A 121 -22.25 3.64 -11.11
N LEU A 122 -22.20 4.29 -12.27
CA LEU A 122 -23.12 4.01 -13.38
C LEU A 122 -22.67 2.73 -14.07
N GLY A 123 -23.61 1.81 -14.32
CA GLY A 123 -23.29 0.48 -14.83
C GLY A 123 -22.80 0.49 -16.28
N THR A 124 -21.53 0.18 -16.48
CA THR A 124 -20.91 -0.07 -17.79
C THR A 124 -20.19 -1.43 -17.86
N GLY A 125 -20.63 -2.40 -17.05
CA GLY A 125 -19.99 -3.71 -16.88
C GLY A 125 -19.09 -3.73 -15.63
N GLU A 126 -17.94 -4.40 -15.72
CA GLU A 126 -16.95 -4.50 -14.62
C GLU A 126 -16.23 -3.17 -14.33
N ALA A 127 -16.23 -2.24 -15.29
CA ALA A 127 -15.70 -0.90 -15.12
C ALA A 127 -16.83 0.11 -15.28
N GLY A 128 -17.43 0.58 -14.17
CA GLY A 128 -18.45 1.63 -14.14
C GLY A 128 -17.88 3.05 -14.24
N LEU A 129 -18.74 4.03 -14.55
CA LEU A 129 -18.40 5.45 -14.43
C LEU A 129 -18.72 5.95 -13.02
N MET A 130 -17.74 6.55 -12.37
CA MET A 130 -17.87 7.11 -11.02
C MET A 130 -17.41 8.57 -10.98
N ILE A 131 -17.94 9.32 -10.02
CA ILE A 131 -17.50 10.69 -9.72
C ILE A 131 -16.78 10.65 -8.37
N LEU A 132 -15.56 11.16 -8.36
CA LEU A 132 -14.75 11.36 -7.16
C LEU A 132 -14.81 12.86 -6.79
N ARG A 133 -14.80 13.19 -5.50
CA ARG A 133 -15.05 14.55 -5.00
C ARG A 133 -13.77 15.34 -4.78
#